data_AF-A0A8T4LS59-F1
#
_entry.id   AF-A0A8T4LS59-F1
#
_cell.length_a   1.000
_cell.length_b   1.000
_cell.length_c   1.000
_cell.angle_alpha   90.00
_cell.angle_beta   90.00
_cell.angle_gamma   90.00
#
_symmetry.space_group_name_H-M   'P 1'
#
loop_
_entity.id
_entity.type
_entity.pdbx_description
1 polymer ?
#
loop_
_entity_poly.entity_id
_entity_poly.type
_entity_poly.pdbx_seq_one_letter_code
_entity_poly.pdbx_strand_id
1 'polypeptide(L)'
;MAKIVSYITFDGHLRNNLSGFYLSSSDWNVLRDFENIVTRKFGLTPHYEKGTGFGVSYKCRFYNSKVARFLSSIGVPNGDKMLTPFSVPDWIKRDPRLSRAYLIIAFQCEGWIHKRRHFDSYAVAIHMNKSEQFLSNGLCLKLLELRLQTFRFALLICARTGIKQSP
;
A
#
# COMPACT_ATOMS: atom_id res chain seq x y z
N MET A 1 11.49 4.37 -3.22
CA MET A 1 10.53 5.49 -3.02
C MET A 1 9.09 5.04 -3.27
N ALA A 2 8.73 4.59 -4.48
CA ALA A 2 7.36 4.15 -4.80
C ALA A 2 6.78 3.12 -3.80
N LYS A 3 7.58 2.13 -3.36
CA LYS A 3 7.16 1.19 -2.30
C LYS A 3 6.78 1.87 -0.98
N ILE A 4 7.59 2.81 -0.49
CA ILE A 4 7.31 3.56 0.76
C ILE A 4 5.99 4.32 0.62
N VAL A 5 5.84 5.03 -0.49
CA VAL A 5 4.63 5.79 -0.81
C VAL A 5 3.42 4.86 -0.85
N SER A 6 3.55 3.69 -1.47
CA SER A 6 2.49 2.68 -1.51
C SER A 6 2.13 2.15 -0.12
N TYR A 7 3.11 1.68 0.66
CA TYR A 7 2.86 1.20 2.01
C TYR A 7 2.09 2.21 2.83
N ILE A 8 2.52 3.47 2.83
CA ILE A 8 1.84 4.53 3.59
C ILE A 8 0.44 4.82 3.04
N THR A 9 0.28 4.79 1.71
CA THR A 9 -1.01 5.08 1.06
C THR A 9 -2.06 4.04 1.41
N PHE A 10 -1.74 2.74 1.37
CA PHE A 10 -2.73 1.68 1.55
C PHE A 10 -2.86 1.29 3.03
N ASP A 11 -1.79 0.78 3.65
CA ASP A 11 -1.88 0.15 4.98
C ASP A 11 -1.17 0.94 6.11
N GLY A 12 -0.38 1.95 5.75
CA GLY A 12 0.32 2.81 6.68
C GLY A 12 -0.38 4.13 6.99
N HIS A 13 0.32 5.05 7.61
CA HIS A 13 -0.22 6.35 7.97
C HIS A 13 0.88 7.40 8.04
N LEU A 14 0.66 8.53 7.37
CA LEU A 14 1.43 9.76 7.53
C LEU A 14 0.63 10.69 8.45
N ARG A 15 1.21 11.08 9.59
CA ARG A 15 0.48 11.88 10.60
C ARG A 15 0.10 13.25 10.06
N ASN A 16 -1.08 13.75 10.45
CA ASN A 16 -1.55 15.09 10.06
C ASN A 16 -0.59 16.22 10.43
N ASN A 17 0.01 16.17 11.62
CA ASN A 17 0.99 17.17 12.06
C ASN A 17 2.39 16.96 11.46
N LEU A 18 2.55 16.01 10.53
CA LEU A 18 3.82 15.66 9.89
C LEU A 18 4.95 15.37 10.90
N SER A 19 4.62 14.86 12.09
CA SER A 19 5.62 14.46 13.10
C SER A 19 6.31 13.12 12.79
N GLY A 20 5.72 12.33 11.89
CA GLY A 20 6.22 11.02 11.53
C GLY A 20 5.22 10.23 10.71
N PHE A 21 5.58 8.98 10.44
CA PHE A 21 4.78 8.03 9.68
C PHE A 21 4.98 6.62 10.22
N TYR A 22 4.05 5.72 9.96
CA TYR A 22 4.16 4.32 10.37
C TYR A 22 3.46 3.38 9.39
N LEU A 23 3.81 2.10 9.49
CA LEU A 23 3.04 0.99 8.92
C LEU A 23 2.53 0.11 10.06
N SER A 24 1.29 -0.36 9.98
CA SER A 24 0.70 -1.27 10.96
C SER A 24 0.41 -2.59 10.27
N SER A 25 0.89 -3.71 10.79
CA SER A 25 0.61 -5.02 10.22
C SER A 25 0.76 -6.12 11.27
N SER A 26 0.06 -7.23 11.09
CA SER A 26 0.28 -8.47 11.84
C SER A 26 1.40 -9.33 11.23
N ASP A 27 1.81 -9.04 9.99
CA ASP A 27 2.88 -9.75 9.29
C ASP A 27 4.23 -9.04 9.51
N TRP A 28 5.11 -9.70 10.26
CA TRP A 28 6.46 -9.22 10.53
C TRP A 28 7.33 -9.08 9.28
N ASN A 29 7.09 -9.87 8.23
CA ASN A 29 7.85 -9.75 6.98
C ASN A 29 7.53 -8.45 6.27
N VAL A 30 6.26 -8.04 6.28
CA VAL A 30 5.81 -6.75 5.74
C VAL A 30 6.44 -5.60 6.51
N LEU A 31 6.46 -5.67 7.84
CA LEU A 31 7.10 -4.65 8.68
C LEU A 31 8.61 -4.56 8.45
N ARG A 32 9.30 -5.70 8.29
CA ARG A 32 10.73 -5.76 7.98
C ARG A 32 11.05 -5.23 6.58
N ASP A 33 10.27 -5.53 5.55
CA ASP A 33 10.48 -4.94 4.21
C ASP A 33 10.34 -3.42 4.29
N PHE A 34 9.29 -2.93 4.96
CA PHE A 34 9.08 -1.50 5.16
C PHE A 34 10.24 -0.83 5.92
N GLU A 35 10.66 -1.41 7.05
CA GLU A 35 11.81 -0.96 7.81
C GLU A 35 13.05 -0.87 6.92
N ASN A 36 13.43 -1.96 6.27
CA ASN A 36 14.63 -2.04 5.45
C ASN A 36 14.66 -0.97 4.36
N ILE A 37 13.53 -0.72 3.70
CA ILE A 37 13.44 0.28 2.62
C ILE A 37 13.54 1.70 3.19
N VAL A 38 12.92 1.98 4.33
CA VAL A 38 12.97 3.31 4.98
C VAL A 38 14.36 3.58 5.54
N THR A 39 14.94 2.64 6.28
CA THR A 39 16.29 2.73 6.84
C THR A 39 17.32 2.93 5.72
N ARG A 40 17.26 2.14 4.64
CA ARG A 40 18.18 2.30 3.50
C ARG A 40 18.01 3.65 2.80
N LYS A 41 16.78 4.17 2.69
CA LYS A 41 16.52 5.39 1.93
C LYS A 41 16.82 6.67 2.71
N PHE A 42 16.61 6.65 4.02
CA PHE A 42 16.64 7.85 4.86
C PHE A 42 17.55 7.75 6.08
N GLY A 43 18.15 6.58 6.35
CA GLY A 43 19.00 6.37 7.53
C GLY A 43 18.23 6.46 8.86
N LEU A 44 16.94 6.12 8.87
CA LEU A 44 16.11 6.21 10.07
C LEU A 44 15.98 4.85 10.77
N THR A 45 15.93 4.88 12.10
CA THR A 45 15.63 3.71 12.93
C THR A 45 14.16 3.72 13.34
N PRO A 46 13.43 2.59 13.23
CA PRO A 46 12.04 2.54 13.65
C PRO A 46 11.89 2.40 15.16
N HIS A 47 10.69 2.73 15.64
CA HIS A 47 10.16 2.35 16.94
C HIS A 47 9.00 1.38 16.73
N TYR A 48 9.05 0.23 17.41
CA TYR A 48 7.99 -0.77 17.37
C TYR A 48 7.03 -0.61 18.53
N GLU A 49 5.72 -0.56 18.25
CA GLU A 49 4.66 -0.53 19.28
C GLU A 49 3.59 -1.57 18.95
N LYS A 50 2.98 -2.19 19.97
CA LYS A 50 1.84 -3.08 19.78
C LYS A 50 0.61 -2.25 19.36
N GLY A 51 -0.12 -2.70 18.36
CA GLY A 51 -1.37 -2.10 17.92
C GLY A 51 -2.47 -2.29 18.98
N THR A 52 -3.35 -1.32 19.09
CA THR A 52 -4.46 -1.28 20.07
C THR A 52 -5.82 -1.60 19.46
N GLY A 53 -5.86 -2.14 18.23
CA GLY A 53 -7.09 -2.45 17.49
C GLY A 53 -7.58 -3.89 17.65
N PHE A 54 -8.57 -4.28 16.85
CA PHE A 54 -9.04 -5.67 16.78
C PHE A 54 -7.93 -6.58 16.22
N GLY A 55 -7.55 -7.59 17.01
CA GLY A 55 -6.48 -8.53 16.67
C GLY A 55 -5.08 -8.08 17.05
N VAL A 56 -4.10 -8.97 16.89
CA VAL A 56 -2.69 -8.69 17.18
C VAL A 56 -2.05 -8.04 15.97
N SER A 57 -1.70 -6.76 16.07
CA SER A 57 -0.90 -6.03 15.07
C SER A 57 0.26 -5.32 15.75
N TYR A 58 1.28 -4.97 14.97
CA TYR A 58 2.42 -4.19 15.39
C TYR A 58 2.59 -3.00 14.45
N LYS A 59 3.04 -1.87 14.99
CA LYS A 59 3.34 -0.66 14.23
C LYS A 59 4.84 -0.46 14.17
N CYS A 60 5.37 -0.32 12.96
CA CYS A 60 6.73 0.12 12.68
C CYS A 60 6.69 1.63 12.41
N ARG A 61 7.13 2.45 13.37
CA ARG A 61 6.97 3.91 13.34
C ARG A 61 8.30 4.65 13.22
N PHE A 62 8.31 5.72 12.44
CA PHE A 62 9.44 6.63 12.28
C PHE A 62 9.05 8.05 12.71
N TYR A 63 9.72 8.56 13.74
CA TYR A 63 9.54 9.94 14.23
C TYR A 63 10.56 10.86 13.58
N ASN A 64 10.24 11.35 12.37
CA ASN A 64 11.10 12.29 11.66
C ASN A 64 10.27 13.28 10.85
N SER A 65 10.21 14.53 11.31
CA SER A 65 9.39 15.57 10.69
C SER A 65 9.91 16.03 9.33
N LYS A 66 11.23 15.98 9.10
CA LYS A 66 11.84 16.33 7.80
C LYS A 66 11.40 15.33 6.73
N VAL A 67 11.49 14.04 7.02
CA VAL A 67 11.07 12.98 6.09
C VAL A 67 9.55 12.96 5.93
N ALA A 68 8.77 13.16 7.00
CA ALA A 68 7.32 13.26 6.90
C ALA A 68 6.86 14.42 6.01
N ARG A 69 7.47 15.61 6.14
CA ARG A 69 7.23 16.76 5.25
C ARG A 69 7.60 16.45 3.80
N PHE A 70 8.75 15.80 3.58
CA PHE A 70 9.16 15.37 2.24
C PHE A 70 8.18 14.36 1.63
N LEU A 71 7.70 13.38 2.40
CA LEU A 71 6.71 12.41 1.92
C LEU A 71 5.40 13.10 1.53
N SER A 72 4.94 14.06 2.34
CA SER A 72 3.76 14.88 2.00
C SER A 72 3.98 15.67 0.72
N SER A 73 5.15 16.31 0.55
CA SER A 73 5.44 17.13 -0.64
C SER A 73 5.54 16.33 -1.95
N ILE A 74 5.83 15.03 -1.89
CA ILE A 74 5.82 14.15 -3.07
C ILE A 74 4.46 13.47 -3.32
N GLY A 75 3.42 13.86 -2.58
CA GLY A 75 2.03 13.43 -2.79
C GLY A 75 1.58 12.23 -1.96
N VAL A 76 2.25 11.91 -0.84
CA VAL A 76 1.75 10.90 0.10
C VAL A 76 0.57 11.49 0.88
N PRO A 77 -0.59 10.82 0.94
CA PRO A 77 -1.73 11.29 1.72
C PRO A 77 -1.42 11.24 3.22
N ASN A 78 -1.76 12.31 3.93
CA ASN A 78 -1.68 12.41 5.38
C ASN A 78 -3.07 12.38 6.02
N GLY A 79 -3.13 11.98 7.28
CA GLY A 79 -4.36 12.01 8.06
C GLY A 79 -5.29 10.84 7.81
N ASP A 80 -6.58 11.08 8.02
CA ASP A 80 -7.60 10.08 7.81
C ASP A 80 -7.85 9.86 6.31
N LYS A 81 -7.21 8.82 5.79
CA LYS A 81 -7.31 8.40 4.40
C LYS A 81 -8.71 7.90 4.05
N MET A 82 -9.54 7.50 5.00
CA MET A 82 -10.92 7.05 4.75
C MET A 82 -11.82 8.20 4.29
N LEU A 83 -11.53 9.40 4.80
CA LEU A 83 -12.32 10.61 4.65
C LEU A 83 -11.68 11.65 3.73
N THR A 84 -10.51 11.34 3.16
CA THR A 84 -9.76 12.27 2.33
C THR A 84 -9.51 11.66 0.95
N PRO A 85 -9.80 12.38 -0.15
CA PRO A 85 -9.42 11.93 -1.48
C PRO A 85 -7.89 11.96 -1.64
N PHE A 86 -7.34 11.00 -2.38
CA PHE A 86 -5.93 11.02 -2.77
C PHE A 86 -5.76 10.47 -4.17
N SER A 87 -4.69 10.88 -4.84
CA SER A 87 -4.31 10.41 -6.17
C SER A 87 -2.93 9.78 -6.16
N VAL A 88 -2.69 8.79 -7.02
CA VAL A 88 -1.33 8.27 -7.25
C VAL A 88 -0.47 9.41 -7.80
N PRO A 89 0.71 9.69 -7.21
CA PRO A 89 1.61 10.74 -7.72
C PRO A 89 2.01 10.55 -9.19
N ASP A 90 2.06 11.63 -9.95
CA ASP A 90 2.34 11.58 -11.40
C ASP A 90 3.69 10.95 -11.74
N TRP A 91 4.71 11.19 -10.92
CA TRP A 91 6.03 10.58 -11.10
C TRP A 91 6.00 9.05 -10.95
N ILE A 92 5.05 8.49 -10.19
CA ILE A 92 4.80 7.03 -10.15
C ILE A 92 4.10 6.59 -11.43
N LYS A 93 3.07 7.32 -11.89
CA LYS A 93 2.28 6.96 -13.08
C LYS A 93 3.12 6.94 -14.37
N ARG A 94 4.01 7.92 -14.52
CA ARG A 94 4.83 8.12 -15.73
C ARG A 94 5.90 7.05 -15.91
N ASP A 95 6.45 6.50 -14.83
CA ASP A 95 7.47 5.45 -14.88
C ASP A 95 6.85 4.05 -14.66
N PRO A 96 6.87 3.14 -15.66
CA PRO A 96 6.34 1.79 -15.52
C PRO A 96 6.97 0.96 -14.40
N ARG A 97 8.26 1.14 -14.10
CA ARG A 97 8.96 0.42 -13.03
C ARG A 97 8.48 0.86 -11.66
N LEU A 98 8.23 2.16 -11.49
CA LEU A 98 7.69 2.73 -10.25
C LEU A 98 6.22 2.39 -10.08
N SER A 99 5.42 2.50 -11.16
CA SER A 99 4.03 2.03 -11.21
C SER A 99 3.92 0.57 -10.78
N ARG A 100 4.77 -0.32 -11.33
CA ARG A 100 4.87 -1.72 -10.95
C ARG A 100 5.11 -1.90 -9.47
N ALA A 101 6.15 -1.24 -8.93
CA ALA A 101 6.52 -1.37 -7.54
C ALA A 101 5.41 -0.87 -6.60
N TYR A 102 4.71 0.20 -6.98
CA TYR A 102 3.56 0.73 -6.24
C TYR A 102 2.40 -0.27 -6.25
N LEU A 103 2.01 -0.79 -7.41
CA LEU A 103 0.88 -1.72 -7.53
C LEU A 103 1.09 -3.04 -6.82
N ILE A 104 2.32 -3.58 -6.81
CA ILE A 104 2.62 -4.81 -6.08
C ILE A 104 2.30 -4.63 -4.60
N ILE A 105 2.75 -3.52 -4.00
CA ILE A 105 2.47 -3.24 -2.59
C ILE A 105 0.98 -2.95 -2.37
N ALA A 106 0.36 -2.15 -3.26
CA ALA A 106 -1.07 -1.88 -3.20
C ALA A 106 -1.90 -3.16 -3.17
N PHE A 107 -1.56 -4.12 -4.05
CA PHE A 107 -2.20 -5.42 -4.12
C PHE A 107 -1.89 -6.29 -2.89
N GLN A 108 -0.68 -6.22 -2.33
CA GLN A 108 -0.38 -6.94 -1.08
C GLN A 108 -1.19 -6.43 0.11
N CYS A 109 -1.49 -5.13 0.14
CA CYS A 109 -2.27 -4.52 1.23
C CYS A 109 -3.78 -4.76 1.08
N GLU A 110 -4.32 -4.53 -0.12
CA GLU A 110 -5.77 -4.40 -0.34
C GLU A 110 -6.30 -5.36 -1.43
N GLY A 111 -5.42 -6.20 -1.97
CA GLY A 111 -5.70 -7.03 -3.13
C GLY A 111 -6.37 -8.36 -2.78
N TRP A 112 -7.20 -8.82 -3.71
CA TRP A 112 -7.87 -10.11 -3.64
C TRP A 112 -7.86 -10.81 -5.00
N ILE A 113 -7.75 -12.15 -4.97
CA ILE A 113 -7.87 -13.02 -6.14
C ILE A 113 -9.03 -13.97 -5.91
N HIS A 114 -9.99 -14.00 -6.83
CA HIS A 114 -11.09 -14.96 -6.81
C HIS A 114 -11.18 -15.74 -8.12
N LYS A 115 -11.41 -17.05 -8.03
CA LYS A 115 -11.71 -17.89 -9.20
C LYS A 115 -13.12 -17.61 -9.66
N ARG A 116 -13.33 -17.36 -10.96
CA ARG A 116 -14.68 -17.19 -11.51
C ARG A 116 -15.35 -18.56 -11.57
N ARG A 117 -16.54 -18.71 -10.99
CA ARG A 117 -17.24 -20.01 -10.90
C ARG A 117 -17.50 -20.66 -12.27
N HIS A 118 -17.74 -19.86 -13.30
CA HIS A 118 -18.17 -20.32 -14.63
C HIS A 118 -17.07 -20.29 -15.69
N PHE A 119 -15.86 -19.83 -15.36
CA PHE A 119 -14.76 -19.69 -16.31
C PHE A 119 -13.49 -20.20 -15.67
N ASP A 120 -12.60 -20.84 -16.44
CA ASP A 120 -11.25 -21.16 -15.97
C ASP A 120 -10.37 -19.90 -15.99
N SER A 121 -10.78 -18.91 -15.22
CA SER A 121 -10.13 -17.61 -15.11
C SER A 121 -10.23 -17.06 -13.70
N TYR A 122 -9.23 -16.26 -13.34
CA TYR A 122 -9.17 -15.54 -12.07
C TYR A 122 -9.50 -14.07 -12.31
N ALA A 123 -10.20 -13.48 -11.35
CA ALA A 123 -10.36 -12.05 -11.26
C ALA A 123 -9.53 -11.53 -10.09
N VAL A 124 -8.89 -10.39 -10.35
CA VAL A 124 -8.01 -9.69 -9.44
C VAL A 124 -8.70 -8.37 -9.12
N ALA A 125 -8.86 -8.05 -7.85
CA ALA A 125 -9.48 -6.82 -7.39
C ALA A 125 -8.61 -6.17 -6.31
N ILE A 126 -8.72 -4.86 -6.16
CA ILE A 126 -8.15 -4.10 -5.04
C ILE A 126 -9.34 -3.45 -4.34
N HIS A 127 -9.57 -3.78 -3.08
CA HIS A 127 -10.69 -3.27 -2.30
C HIS A 127 -10.19 -2.34 -1.20
N MET A 128 -10.19 -1.03 -1.47
CA MET A 128 -9.83 -0.04 -0.45
C MET A 128 -11.02 0.25 0.46
N ASN A 129 -10.77 0.27 1.77
CA ASN A 129 -11.72 0.83 2.70
C ASN A 129 -11.74 2.36 2.51
N LYS A 130 -12.84 2.91 2.00
CA LYS A 130 -13.07 4.35 1.75
C LYS A 130 -14.54 4.64 2.01
N SER A 131 -14.86 5.84 2.49
CA SER A 131 -16.26 6.27 2.52
C SER A 131 -16.82 6.35 1.10
N GLU A 132 -18.12 6.05 0.93
CA GLU A 132 -18.76 5.86 -0.38
C GLU A 132 -18.51 7.03 -1.34
N GLN A 133 -18.56 8.26 -0.82
CA GLN A 133 -18.29 9.50 -1.55
C GLN A 133 -16.88 9.60 -2.16
N PHE A 134 -15.91 8.81 -1.70
CA PHE A 134 -14.53 8.82 -2.19
C PHE A 134 -14.12 7.54 -2.93
N LEU A 135 -15.03 6.57 -3.11
CA LEU A 135 -14.76 5.36 -3.90
C LEU A 135 -14.37 5.72 -5.33
N SER A 136 -14.99 6.75 -5.91
CA SER A 136 -14.71 7.22 -7.28
C SER A 136 -13.29 7.77 -7.44
N ASN A 137 -12.68 8.33 -6.39
CA ASN A 137 -11.31 8.85 -6.43
C ASN A 137 -10.26 7.73 -6.32
N GLY A 138 -10.61 6.62 -5.68
CA GLY A 138 -9.84 5.38 -5.73
C GLY A 138 -9.73 4.80 -7.15
N LEU A 139 -10.71 5.10 -8.03
CA LEU A 139 -10.78 4.60 -9.40
C LEU A 139 -9.69 5.16 -10.34
N CYS A 140 -8.84 6.09 -9.92
CA CYS A 140 -7.61 6.42 -10.67
C CYS A 140 -6.65 5.21 -10.78
N LEU A 141 -6.92 4.13 -10.02
CA LEU A 141 -6.30 2.81 -10.20
C LEU A 141 -6.78 2.06 -11.46
N LYS A 142 -7.92 2.40 -12.09
CA LYS A 142 -8.37 1.74 -13.34
C LYS A 142 -7.36 1.89 -14.49
N LEU A 143 -6.65 3.01 -14.56
CA LEU A 143 -5.55 3.22 -15.52
C LEU A 143 -4.33 2.32 -15.22
N LEU A 144 -4.17 1.90 -13.96
CA LEU A 144 -3.16 0.96 -13.52
C LEU A 144 -3.65 -0.51 -13.67
N GLU A 145 -4.96 -0.78 -13.65
CA GLU A 145 -5.54 -2.11 -13.95
C GLU A 145 -5.22 -2.57 -15.38
N LEU A 146 -5.19 -1.67 -16.36
CA LEU A 146 -4.75 -2.01 -17.73
C LEU A 146 -3.28 -2.48 -17.76
N ARG A 147 -2.44 -1.96 -16.87
CA ARG A 147 -1.06 -2.43 -16.69
C ARG A 147 -1.00 -3.73 -15.88
N LEU A 148 -1.97 -4.00 -15.00
CA LEU A 148 -2.07 -5.28 -14.28
C LEU A 148 -2.51 -6.45 -15.18
N GLN A 149 -3.23 -6.20 -16.27
CA GLN A 149 -3.56 -7.26 -17.23
C GLN A 149 -2.30 -7.85 -17.90
N THR A 150 -1.26 -7.04 -18.10
CA THR A 150 0.07 -7.51 -18.54
C THR A 150 0.83 -8.26 -17.43
N PHE A 151 0.42 -8.11 -16.16
CA PHE A 151 0.99 -8.79 -14.99
C PHE A 151 0.36 -10.15 -14.68
N ARG A 152 -0.56 -10.64 -15.51
CA ARG A 152 -1.20 -11.95 -15.37
C ARG A 152 -0.22 -13.09 -15.07
N PHE A 153 1.01 -13.03 -15.58
CA PHE A 153 2.05 -14.02 -15.28
C PHE A 153 2.67 -13.92 -13.87
N ALA A 154 2.83 -12.72 -13.32
CA ALA A 154 3.47 -12.55 -12.01
C ALA A 154 2.51 -12.79 -10.83
N LEU A 155 1.24 -12.43 -10.98
CA LEU A 155 0.20 -12.68 -9.98
C LEU A 155 -0.16 -14.16 -9.86
N LEU A 156 -0.10 -14.93 -10.95
CA LEU A 156 -0.23 -16.39 -10.92
C LEU A 156 0.92 -17.08 -10.15
N ILE A 157 2.11 -16.50 -10.15
CA ILE A 157 3.25 -16.99 -9.35
C ILE A 157 3.01 -16.70 -7.86
N CYS A 158 2.51 -15.51 -7.49
CA CYS A 158 2.16 -15.20 -6.10
C CYS A 158 0.97 -16.02 -5.57
N ALA A 159 0.00 -16.37 -6.43
CA ALA A 159 -1.10 -17.26 -6.07
C ALA A 159 -0.63 -18.69 -5.74
N ARG A 160 0.50 -19.14 -6.33
CA ARG A 160 1.14 -20.43 -5.98
C ARG A 160 1.92 -20.39 -4.67
N THR A 161 2.22 -19.21 -4.11
CA THR A 161 3.03 -19.06 -2.88
C THR A 161 2.25 -18.67 -1.63
N GLY A 162 0.91 -18.80 -1.64
CA GLY A 162 0.09 -18.73 -0.41
C GLY A 162 -0.59 -17.39 -0.12
N ILE A 163 -1.37 -16.85 -1.06
CA ILE A 163 -2.34 -15.79 -0.75
C ILE A 163 -3.61 -16.44 -0.19
N LYS A 164 -4.10 -15.93 0.95
CA LYS A 164 -5.28 -16.41 1.67
C LYS A 164 -6.48 -16.59 0.73
N GLN A 165 -6.88 -17.83 0.52
CA GLN A 165 -8.22 -18.14 0.04
C GLN A 165 -9.17 -17.93 1.23
N SER A 166 -10.12 -17.01 1.09
CA SER A 166 -11.29 -16.98 1.97
C SER A 166 -12.34 -17.96 1.39
N PRO A 167 -13.12 -18.65 2.23
CA PRO A 167 -14.11 -19.65 1.80
C PRO A 167 -15.11 -19.15 0.77
#